data_AF-A0A6L6CFJ8-F1
#
_entry.id   AF-A0A6L6CFJ8-F1
#
_cell.length_a   1.000
_cell.length_b   1.000
_cell.length_c   1.000
_cell.angle_alpha   90.00
_cell.angle_beta   90.00
_cell.angle_gamma   90.00
#
_symmetry.space_group_name_H-M   'P 1'
#
loop_
_entity.id
_entity.type
_entity.pdbx_description
1 polymer ?
#
loop_
_entity_poly.entity_id
_entity_poly.type
_entity_poly.pdbx_seq_one_letter_code
_entity_poly.pdbx_strand_id
1 'polypeptide(L)' 'MNDSIGLYLNDIGKVALLTAEDERELSKAIEAGREAAQKLEAGERGAALRRDLRLAA' A
#
# COMPACT_ATOMS: atom_id res chain seq x y z
N MET A 1 34.28 7.72 0.46
CA MET A 1 33.36 7.31 -0.61
C MET A 1 32.09 6.85 0.09
N ASN A 2 31.03 7.64 0.04
CA ASN A 2 29.76 7.33 0.72
C ASN A 2 29.13 6.14 -0.01
N ASP A 3 29.17 4.96 0.60
CA ASP A 3 28.64 3.76 -0.02
C ASP A 3 27.11 3.76 0.07
N SER A 4 26.49 4.45 -0.89
CA SER A 4 25.04 4.51 -1.04
C SER A 4 24.41 3.15 -1.33
N ILE A 5 25.19 2.20 -1.86
CA ILE A 5 24.72 0.84 -2.15
C ILE A 5 24.62 0.04 -0.85
N GLY A 6 25.66 0.09 -0.01
CA GLY A 6 25.65 -0.59 1.29
C GLY A 6 24.51 -0.13 2.19
N LEU A 7 24.22 1.18 2.21
CA LEU A 7 23.07 1.75 2.92
C LEU A 7 21.73 1.25 2.35
N TYR A 8 21.57 1.26 1.02
CA TYR A 8 20.36 0.77 0.37
C TYR A 8 20.07 -0.70 0.69
N LEU A 9 21.09 -1.57 0.61
CA LEU A 9 20.94 -2.99 0.93
C LEU A 9 20.59 -3.23 2.40
N ASN A 10 21.16 -2.44 3.32
CA ASN A 10 20.84 -2.53 4.74
C ASN A 10 19.37 -2.16 5.01
N ASP A 11 18.85 -1.16 4.29
CA ASP A 11 17.48 -0.69 4.49
C ASP A 11 16.44 -1.64 3.90
N ILE A 12 16.65 -2.15 2.68
CA ILE A 12 15.70 -3.12 2.10
C ILE A 12 15.71 -4.46 2.85
N GLY A 13 16.85 -4.86 3.42
CA GLY A 13 17.00 -6.11 4.17
C GLY A 13 16.25 -6.14 5.51
N LYS A 14 15.78 -4.99 6.01
CA LYS A 14 14.95 -4.89 7.22
C LYS A 14 13.48 -5.22 6.96
N VAL A 15 13.05 -5.25 5.71
CA VAL A 15 11.66 -5.51 5.32
C VAL A 15 11.46 -7.01 5.16
N ALA A 16 10.48 -7.56 5.88
CA ALA A 16 10.14 -8.98 5.77
C ALA A 16 9.53 -9.29 4.39
N LEU A 17 9.88 -10.44 3.83
CA LEU A 17 9.25 -10.93 2.61
C LEU A 17 7.81 -11.34 2.89
N LEU A 18 6.93 -11.06 1.93
CA LEU A 18 5.52 -11.42 2.00
C LEU A 18 5.33 -12.91 1.73
N THR A 19 4.33 -13.50 2.37
CA THR A 19 3.78 -14.80 1.96
C THR A 19 2.79 -14.61 0.82
N ALA A 20 2.43 -15.69 0.13
CA ALA A 20 1.43 -15.64 -0.94
C ALA A 20 0.06 -15.12 -0.48
N GLU A 21 -0.31 -15.35 0.79
CA GLU A 21 -1.56 -14.84 1.34
C GLU A 21 -1.45 -13.35 1.67
N ASP A 22 -0.32 -12.89 2.20
CA ASP A 22 -0.07 -11.45 2.44
C ASP A 22 -0.13 -10.67 1.12
N GLU A 23 0.45 -11.21 0.04
CA GLU A 23 0.40 -10.59 -1.30
C GLU A 23 -1.04 -10.48 -1.81
N ARG A 24 -1.88 -11.50 -1.58
CA ARG A 24 -3.29 -11.48 -1.97
C ARG A 24 -4.10 -10.44 -1.18
N GLU A 25 -3.89 -10.38 0.13
CA GLU A 25 -4.56 -9.40 0.99
C GLU A 25 -4.15 -7.97 0.61
N LEU A 26 -2.85 -7.75 0.42
CA LEU A 26 -2.31 -6.46 -0.01
C LEU A 26 -2.87 -6.04 -1.37
N SER A 27 -2.93 -6.96 -2.34
CA SER A 27 -3.50 -6.67 -3.66
C SER A 27 -4.96 -6.21 -3.56
N LYS A 28 -5.79 -6.91 -2.78
CA LYS A 28 -7.21 -6.56 -2.58
C LYS A 28 -7.36 -5.20 -1.90
N ALA A 29 -6.54 -4.92 -0.88
CA ALA A 29 -6.55 -3.63 -0.19
C ALA A 29 -6.20 -2.48 -1.15
N ILE A 30 -5.15 -2.65 -1.96
CA ILE A 30 -4.74 -1.66 -2.98
C ILE A 30 -5.85 -1.41 -4.00
N GLU A 31 -6.48 -2.46 -4.52
CA GLU A 31 -7.60 -2.34 -5.48
C GLU A 31 -8.79 -1.60 -4.88
N ALA A 32 -9.21 -1.98 -3.67
CA ALA A 32 -10.31 -1.32 -2.96
C ALA A 32 -10.02 0.16 -2.67
N GLY A 33 -8.78 0.49 -2.27
CA GLY A 33 -8.37 1.87 -2.07
C GLY A 33 -8.35 2.71 -3.35
N ARG A 34 -7.91 2.13 -4.48
CA ARG A 34 -7.96 2.80 -5.80
C ARG A 34 -9.39 3.07 -6.23
N GLU A 35 -10.29 2.10 -6.08
CA GLU A 35 -11.71 2.29 -6.38
C GLU A 35 -12.33 3.35 -5.46
N ALA A 36 -12.00 3.31 -4.18
CA ALA A 36 -12.47 4.30 -3.21
C ALA A 36 -11.96 5.72 -3.54
N ALA A 37 -10.70 5.86 -3.96
CA ALA A 37 -10.15 7.13 -4.42
C ALA A 37 -10.94 7.68 -5.61
N GLN A 38 -11.19 6.86 -6.64
CA GLN A 38 -11.97 7.26 -7.82
C GLN A 38 -13.39 7.70 -7.46
N LYS A 39 -14.07 6.98 -6.57
CA LYS A 39 -15.41 7.34 -6.09
C LYS A 39 -15.43 8.66 -5.31
N LEU A 40 -14.44 8.86 -4.44
CA LEU A 40 -14.29 10.12 -3.69
C LEU A 40 -14.01 11.31 -4.63
N GLU A 41 -13.17 11.12 -5.65
CA GLU A 41 -12.91 12.12 -6.70
C GLU A 41 -14.15 12.43 -7.54
N ALA A 42 -14.99 11.42 -7.81
CA ALA A 42 -16.29 11.59 -8.47
C ALA A 42 -17.35 12.27 -7.58
N GLY A 43 -17.02 12.62 -6.33
CA GLY A 43 -17.88 13.34 -5.41
C GLY A 43 -18.74 12.45 -4.50
N GLU A 44 -18.61 11.13 -4.59
CA GLU A 44 -19.23 10.22 -3.63
C GLU A 44 -18.61 10.42 -2.24
N ARG A 45 -19.42 10.23 -1.19
CA ARG A 45 -18.99 10.41 0.19
C ARG A 45 -19.45 9.24 1.04
N GLY A 46 -18.54 8.70 1.84
CA GLY A 46 -18.89 7.62 2.75
C GLY A 46 -17.76 7.31 3.73
N ALA A 47 -18.13 6.84 4.92
CA ALA A 47 -17.16 6.36 5.90
C ALA A 47 -16.42 5.11 5.41
N ALA A 48 -17.11 4.25 4.62
CA ALA A 48 -16.52 3.08 3.99
C ALA A 48 -15.41 3.46 2.99
N LEU A 49 -15.68 4.37 2.05
CA LEU A 49 -14.67 4.82 1.08
C LEU A 49 -13.42 5.42 1.76
N ARG A 50 -13.61 6.21 2.83
CA ARG A 50 -12.48 6.74 3.60
C ARG A 50 -11.70 5.67 4.35
N ARG A 51 -12.36 4.60 4.79
CA ARG A 51 -11.69 3.46 5.42
C ARG A 51 -10.89 2.69 4.39
N ASP A 52 -11.49 2.39 3.24
CA ASP A 52 -10.86 1.58 2.19
C ASP A 52 -9.65 2.32 1.59
N LEU A 53 -9.74 3.65 1.44
CA LEU A 53 -8.59 4.48 1.07
C LEU A 53 -7.45 4.43 2.11
N ARG A 54 -7.78 4.39 3.41
CA ARG A 54 -6.77 4.30 4.49
C ARG A 54 -6.11 2.93 4.56
N LEU A 55 -6.84 1.86 4.24
CA LEU A 55 -6.29 0.51 4.26
C LEU A 55 -5.30 0.24 3.11
N ALA A 56 -5.36 1.05 2.05
CA ALA A 56 -4.44 0.96 0.93
C ALA A 56 -3.18 1.82 1.07
N ALA A 57 -3.09 2.68 2.10
CA ALA A 57 -2.00 3.62 2.33
C ALA A 57 -1.13 3.18 3.53
#